data_AF-A0A356Q0W1-F1
#
_entry.id   AF-A0A356Q0W1-F1
#
_cell.length_a   1.000
_cell.length_b   1.000
_cell.length_c   1.000
_cell.angle_alpha   90.00
_cell.angle_beta   90.00
_cell.angle_gamma   90.00
#
_symmetry.space_group_name_H-M   'P 1'
#
loop_
_entity.id
_entity.type
_entity.pdbx_description
1 polymer ?
#
loop_
_entity_poly.entity_id
_entity_poly.type
_entity_poly.pdbx_seq_one_letter_code
_entity_poly.pdbx_strand_id
1 'polypeptide(L)'
;MLVPGHAPGQLAMLLRLPETGPVLLTSDAISRPAEIDEKFAGSMDEEAAVKSAARLMAIAEAENAFVIYGHDPQQWDEIKKAPHTYS
;
A
#
# COMPACT_ATOMS: atom_id res chain seq x y z
N MET A 1 3.93 4.37 -9.07
CA MET A 1 4.79 3.21 -9.36
C MET A 1 3.92 2.12 -9.94
N LEU A 2 4.33 1.48 -11.04
CA LEU A 2 3.65 0.30 -11.56
C LEU A 2 3.93 -0.91 -10.64
N VAL A 3 2.87 -1.56 -10.17
CA VAL A 3 2.87 -2.66 -9.20
C VAL A 3 1.85 -3.73 -9.62
N PRO A 4 2.08 -4.42 -10.75
CA PRO A 4 1.11 -5.36 -11.31
C PRO A 4 0.92 -6.56 -10.38
N GLY A 5 -0.25 -7.20 -10.47
CA GLY A 5 -0.56 -8.40 -9.70
C GLY A 5 -2.05 -8.52 -9.45
N HIS A 6 -2.57 -7.68 -8.54
CA HIS A 6 -4.01 -7.52 -8.35
C HIS A 6 -4.73 -7.27 -9.68
N ALA A 7 -4.22 -6.29 -10.43
CA ALA A 7 -4.57 -6.02 -11.82
C ALA A 7 -3.31 -5.67 -12.64
N PRO A 8 -3.32 -5.85 -13.98
CA PRO A 8 -2.16 -5.56 -14.83
C PRO A 8 -1.68 -4.10 -14.76
N GLY A 9 -2.59 -3.17 -14.52
CA GLY A 9 -2.32 -1.73 -14.48
C GLY A 9 -2.26 -1.13 -13.07
N GLN A 10 -2.16 -1.94 -12.02
CA GLN A 10 -2.20 -1.46 -10.64
C GLN A 10 -1.05 -0.48 -10.35
N LEU A 11 -1.38 0.63 -9.67
CA LEU A 11 -0.44 1.68 -9.29
C LEU A 11 -0.41 1.86 -7.77
N ALA A 12 0.76 2.22 -7.24
CA ALA A 12 0.97 2.69 -5.87
C ALA A 12 1.73 4.03 -5.88
N MET A 13 1.59 4.83 -4.83
CA MET A 13 2.21 6.16 -4.74
C MET A 13 3.01 6.33 -3.45
N LEU A 14 4.27 6.76 -3.58
CA LEU A 14 5.06 7.23 -2.45
C LEU A 14 5.04 8.76 -2.46
N LEU A 15 4.42 9.35 -1.45
CA LEU A 15 4.39 10.78 -1.20
C LEU A 15 5.46 11.11 -0.16
N ARG A 16 6.18 12.22 -0.34
CA ARG A 16 7.11 12.74 0.68
C ARG A 16 6.57 14.07 1.14
N LEU A 17 5.92 14.06 2.29
CA LEU A 17 5.23 15.23 2.83
C LEU A 17 6.12 15.93 3.87
N PRO A 18 6.24 17.27 3.84
CA PRO A 18 7.10 18.03 4.74
C PRO A 18 6.93 17.75 6.24
N GLU A 19 5.71 17.56 6.74
CA GLU A 19 5.45 17.41 8.19
C GLU A 19 5.24 15.95 8.63
N THR A 20 4.54 15.18 7.82
CA THR A 20 4.16 13.77 8.06
C THR A 20 5.32 12.84 7.73
N GLY A 21 6.21 13.26 6.82
CA GLY A 21 7.24 12.40 6.24
C GLY A 21 6.72 11.55 5.08
N PRO A 22 7.42 10.45 4.74
CA PRO A 22 7.02 9.58 3.64
C PRO A 22 5.71 8.83 3.93
N VAL A 23 4.80 8.81 2.96
CA VAL A 23 3.53 8.08 3.01
C VAL A 23 3.41 7.20 1.78
N LEU A 24 3.25 5.90 1.97
CA LEU A 24 3.07 4.94 0.89
C LEU A 24 1.60 4.53 0.77
N LEU A 25 0.96 4.94 -0.32
CA LEU A 25 -0.39 4.52 -0.67
C LEU A 25 -0.32 3.27 -1.55
N THR A 26 -0.78 2.13 -1.04
CA THR A 26 -0.70 0.84 -1.74
C THR A 26 -1.89 0.58 -2.68
N SER A 27 -3.06 1.15 -2.37
CA SER A 27 -4.32 0.77 -3.03
C SER A 27 -4.48 -0.76 -3.01
N ASP A 28 -4.93 -1.38 -4.09
CA ASP A 28 -5.16 -2.83 -4.14
C ASP A 28 -3.90 -3.65 -4.44
N ALA A 29 -2.72 -3.01 -4.51
CA ALA A 29 -1.48 -3.76 -4.49
C ALA A 29 -1.27 -4.46 -3.13
N ILE A 30 -1.80 -3.87 -2.05
CA ILE A 30 -1.97 -4.47 -0.72
C ILE A 30 -3.23 -3.85 -0.12
N SER A 31 -4.38 -4.51 -0.28
CA SER A 31 -5.66 -4.04 0.24
C SER A 31 -5.74 -4.21 1.76
N ARG A 32 -5.19 -5.28 2.33
CA ARG A 32 -5.12 -5.52 3.78
C ARG A 32 -3.74 -6.07 4.18
N PRO A 33 -3.22 -5.79 5.39
CA PRO A 33 -1.94 -6.35 5.85
C PRO A 33 -1.89 -7.89 5.74
N ALA A 34 -3.00 -8.56 6.06
CA ALA A 34 -3.12 -10.02 6.03
C ALA A 34 -2.88 -10.63 4.63
N GLU A 35 -3.03 -9.86 3.54
CA GLU A 35 -2.83 -10.38 2.19
C GLU A 35 -1.38 -10.79 1.91
N ILE A 36 -0.42 -10.25 2.68
CA ILE A 36 0.98 -10.67 2.64
C ILE A 36 1.10 -12.15 3.04
N ASP A 37 0.40 -12.56 4.10
CA ASP A 37 0.40 -13.94 4.59
C ASP A 37 -0.51 -14.84 3.74
N GLU A 38 -1.64 -14.30 3.26
CA GLU A 38 -2.58 -14.99 2.35
C GLU A 38 -2.05 -15.11 0.91
N LYS A 39 -0.88 -14.52 0.62
CA LYS A 39 -0.21 -14.53 -0.70
C LYS A 39 -1.09 -13.99 -1.82
N PHE A 40 -1.92 -12.99 -1.52
CA PHE A 40 -2.74 -12.26 -2.50
C PHE A 40 -3.67 -13.15 -3.33
N ALA A 41 -4.17 -14.23 -2.73
CA ALA A 41 -5.09 -15.17 -3.36
C ALA A 41 -6.27 -14.44 -4.02
N GLY A 42 -6.54 -14.73 -5.29
CA GLY A 42 -7.61 -14.08 -6.07
C GLY A 42 -7.17 -12.84 -6.86
N SER A 43 -5.88 -12.48 -6.82
CA SER A 43 -5.29 -11.52 -7.77
C SER A 43 -5.30 -12.06 -9.19
N MET A 44 -5.31 -11.18 -10.20
CA MET A 44 -5.19 -11.62 -11.60
C MET A 44 -3.85 -12.31 -11.91
N ASP A 45 -2.79 -11.93 -11.19
CA ASP A 45 -1.47 -12.57 -11.18
C ASP A 45 -0.90 -12.55 -9.75
N GLU A 46 -1.06 -13.67 -9.03
CA GLU A 46 -0.65 -13.80 -7.62
C GLU A 46 0.88 -13.70 -7.45
N GLU A 47 1.66 -14.26 -8.37
CA GLU A 47 3.12 -14.21 -8.30
C GLU A 47 3.63 -12.77 -8.48
N ALA A 48 3.06 -12.04 -9.43
CA ALA A 48 3.35 -10.61 -9.60
C ALA A 48 2.88 -9.80 -8.39
N ALA A 49 1.73 -10.11 -7.80
CA ALA A 49 1.22 -9.43 -6.61
C ALA A 49 2.18 -9.59 -5.42
N VAL A 50 2.66 -10.81 -5.14
CA VAL A 50 3.66 -11.07 -4.09
C VAL A 50 4.94 -10.27 -4.33
N LYS A 51 5.46 -10.23 -5.57
CA LYS A 51 6.67 -9.46 -5.90
C LYS A 51 6.45 -7.95 -5.75
N SER A 52 5.29 -7.45 -6.19
CA SER A 52 4.90 -6.05 -6.06
C SER A 52 4.79 -5.63 -4.60
N ALA A 53 4.12 -6.44 -3.77
CA ALA A 53 3.97 -6.18 -2.34
C ALA A 53 5.32 -6.22 -1.60
N ALA A 54 6.18 -7.21 -1.87
CA ALA A 54 7.51 -7.28 -1.28
C ALA A 54 8.35 -6.03 -1.62
N ARG A 55 8.29 -5.57 -2.88
CA ARG A 55 8.95 -4.34 -3.31
C ARG A 55 8.40 -3.11 -2.58
N LEU A 56 7.08 -3.01 -2.40
CA LEU A 56 6.44 -1.91 -1.68
C LEU A 56 6.85 -1.88 -0.21
N MET A 57 6.87 -3.02 0.47
CA MET A 57 7.27 -3.10 1.88
C MET A 57 8.76 -2.79 2.07
N ALA A 58 9.63 -3.21 1.14
CA ALA A 58 11.03 -2.83 1.17
C ALA A 58 11.24 -1.30 0.99
N ILE A 59 10.44 -0.65 0.14
CA ILE A 59 10.45 0.81 0.00
C ILE A 59 9.95 1.48 1.28
N ALA A 60 8.87 0.97 1.88
CA ALA A 60 8.32 1.50 3.11
C ALA A 60 9.33 1.42 4.26
N GLU A 61 10.02 0.30 4.41
CA GLU A 61 11.08 0.11 5.40
C GLU A 61 12.24 1.08 5.16
N ALA A 62 12.74 1.18 3.91
CA ALA A 62 13.89 2.02 3.57
C ALA A 62 13.62 3.53 3.78
N GLU A 63 12.38 3.98 3.57
CA GLU A 63 11.98 5.39 3.73
C GLU A 63 11.38 5.66 5.12
N ASN A 64 11.20 4.64 5.97
CA ASN A 64 10.40 4.72 7.19
C ASN A 64 9.00 5.31 6.91
N ALA A 65 8.35 4.85 5.84
CA ALA A 65 7.11 5.40 5.35
C ALA A 65 5.90 4.91 6.13
N PHE A 66 4.95 5.82 6.37
CA PHE A 66 3.62 5.46 6.83
C PHE A 66 2.83 4.79 5.69
N VAL A 67 2.49 3.51 5.83
CA VAL A 67 1.77 2.74 4.82
C VAL A 67 0.26 2.89 5.03
N ILE A 68 -0.46 3.28 3.96
CA ILE A 68 -1.92 3.28 3.92
C ILE A 68 -2.38 2.21 2.93
N TYR A 69 -3.10 1.21 3.47
CA TYR A 69 -3.65 0.07 2.76
C TYR A 69 -4.95 0.42 2.01
N GLY A 70 -5.32 -0.37 1.00
CA GLY A 70 -6.49 -0.09 0.17
C GLY A 70 -7.84 -0.21 0.88
N HIS A 71 -8.02 -1.28 1.66
CA HIS A 71 -9.31 -1.71 2.22
C HIS A 71 -9.19 -2.34 3.61
N ASP A 72 -8.28 -1.84 4.47
CA ASP A 72 -8.19 -2.31 5.86
C ASP A 72 -9.18 -1.54 6.76
N PRO A 73 -10.27 -2.18 7.26
CA PRO A 73 -11.22 -1.51 8.14
C PRO A 73 -10.62 -1.07 9.47
N GLN A 74 -9.60 -1.78 9.98
CA GLN A 74 -8.96 -1.40 11.24
C GLN A 74 -8.17 -0.11 11.08
N GLN A 75 -7.31 -0.03 10.06
CA GLN A 75 -6.61 1.21 9.75
C GLN A 75 -7.56 2.35 9.35
N TRP A 76 -8.68 2.05 8.70
CA TRP A 76 -9.65 3.06 8.29
C TRP A 76 -10.09 3.92 9.47
N ASP A 77 -10.30 3.33 10.66
CA ASP A 77 -10.72 4.08 11.84
C ASP A 77 -9.62 5.02 12.37
N GLU A 78 -8.35 4.68 12.18
CA GLU A 78 -7.19 5.41 12.70
C GLU A 78 -6.72 6.57 11.81
N ILE A 79 -6.91 6.46 10.50
CA ILE A 79 -6.41 7.48 9.57
C ILE A 79 -7.20 8.78 9.61
N LYS A 80 -6.50 9.90 9.38
CA LYS A 80 -7.10 11.21 9.14
C LYS A 80 -8.00 11.15 7.91
N LYS A 81 -9.21 11.68 8.07
CA LYS A 81 -10.22 11.81 7.02
C LYS A 81 -10.49 13.29 6.82
N ALA A 82 -10.92 13.68 5.61
CA ALA A 82 -11.29 15.06 5.34
C ALA A 82 -12.29 15.58 6.40
N PRO A 83 -12.10 16.81 6.93
CA PRO A 83 -11.18 17.85 6.47
C PRO A 83 -9.75 17.79 7.06
N HIS A 84 -9.40 16.78 7.84
CA HIS A 84 -8.05 16.63 8.38
C HIS A 84 -7.06 16.17 7.30
N THR A 85 -5.83 16.68 7.34
CA THR A 85 -4.82 16.43 6.31
C THR A 85 -3.54 15.80 6.86
N TYR A 86 -2.82 15.16 5.96
CA TYR A 86 -1.39 14.90 6.07
C TYR A 86 -0.67 16.00 5.29
N SER A 87 0.32 16.62 5.91
CA SER A 87 1.13 17.73 5.38
C SER A 87 2.60 17.39 5.44
#